data_AF-A0A2A5B871-F1
#
_entry.id   AF-A0A2A5B871-F1
#
_cell.length_a   1.000
_cell.length_b   1.000
_cell.length_c   1.000
_cell.angle_alpha   90.00
_cell.angle_beta   90.00
_cell.angle_gamma   90.00
#
_symmetry.space_group_name_H-M   'P 1'
#
loop_
_entity.id
_entity.type
_entity.pdbx_description
1 polymer ?
#
loop_
_entity_poly.entity_id
_entity_poly.type
_entity_poly.pdbx_seq_one_letter_code
_entity_poly.pdbx_strand_id
1 'polypeptide(L)'
;MTQRIFFSVAVFGLLCFQNVQAQEKIVDADSSFKYIATTLQTFRGTGRLVDNPGIDGSDLEYFILLLEEFYQQFSRSFNGESAMCQFYRDPENSRMTIEERAELSFSYLGSLSNRINRFTKTNEEFQEQVEEQFGTILLNNIISLKVSSISYQELPSQEFNESERISFLDSECI
;
A
#
# COMPACT_ATOMS: atom_id res chain seq x y z
N MET A 1 35.18 -22.37 29.41
CA MET A 1 33.73 -22.66 29.24
C MET A 1 33.02 -21.34 28.96
N THR A 2 33.31 -20.70 27.82
CA THR A 2 32.94 -19.28 27.59
C THR A 2 32.73 -18.92 26.12
N GLN A 3 32.45 -19.90 25.26
CA GLN A 3 32.40 -19.70 23.80
C GLN A 3 31.04 -20.02 23.17
N ARG A 4 30.11 -20.59 23.95
CA ARG A 4 28.75 -20.94 23.47
C ARG A 4 27.69 -19.86 23.68
N ILE A 5 27.95 -18.87 24.53
CA ILE A 5 26.97 -17.81 24.85
C ILE A 5 26.97 -16.69 23.79
N PHE A 6 28.12 -16.37 23.20
CA PHE A 6 28.24 -15.31 22.19
C PHE A 6 27.57 -15.64 20.84
N PHE A 7 27.47 -16.93 20.46
CA PHE A 7 26.83 -17.33 19.20
C PHE A 7 25.30 -17.24 19.25
N SER A 8 24.66 -17.50 20.40
CA SER A 8 23.20 -17.39 20.52
C SER A 8 22.70 -15.95 20.59
N VAL A 9 23.46 -15.04 21.18
CA VAL A 9 23.07 -13.61 21.28
C VAL A 9 23.22 -12.91 19.92
N ALA A 10 24.25 -13.26 19.13
CA ALA A 10 24.44 -12.69 17.80
C ALA A 10 23.34 -13.11 16.81
N VAL A 11 22.89 -14.36 16.85
CA VAL A 11 21.82 -14.87 15.97
C VAL A 11 20.45 -14.29 16.35
N PHE A 12 20.14 -14.18 17.65
CA PHE A 12 18.90 -13.53 18.10
C PHE A 12 18.88 -12.02 17.81
N GLY A 13 20.02 -11.33 17.97
CA GLY A 13 20.14 -9.92 17.59
C GLY A 13 19.88 -9.71 16.09
N LEU A 14 20.54 -10.49 15.23
CA LEU A 14 20.44 -10.34 13.78
C LEU A 14 19.01 -10.59 13.25
N LEU A 15 18.32 -11.59 13.79
CA LEU A 15 16.94 -11.91 13.40
C LEU A 15 15.95 -10.81 13.84
N CYS A 16 16.13 -10.20 15.02
CA CYS A 16 15.29 -9.10 15.45
C CYS A 16 15.45 -7.85 14.57
N PHE A 17 16.70 -7.50 14.19
CA PHE A 17 16.95 -6.32 13.34
C PHE A 17 16.35 -6.44 11.94
N GLN A 18 16.43 -7.63 11.32
CA GLN A 18 15.87 -7.85 9.98
C GLN A 18 14.33 -7.75 9.97
N ASN A 19 13.66 -8.25 11.01
CA ASN A 19 12.21 -8.15 11.13
C ASN A 19 11.74 -6.70 11.33
N VAL A 20 12.46 -5.90 12.13
CA VAL A 20 12.14 -4.47 12.33
C VAL A 20 12.28 -3.70 11.02
N GLN A 21 13.34 -3.94 10.25
CA GLN A 21 13.56 -3.26 8.97
C GLN A 21 12.51 -3.64 7.92
N ALA A 22 12.08 -4.90 7.88
CA ALA A 22 11.00 -5.32 6.99
C ALA A 22 9.66 -4.67 7.37
N GLN A 23 9.36 -4.60 8.66
CA GLN A 23 8.15 -3.95 9.16
C GLN A 23 8.13 -2.44 8.85
N GLU A 24 9.25 -1.76 9.02
CA GLU A 24 9.40 -0.34 8.70
C GLU A 24 9.12 -0.07 7.22
N LYS A 25 9.68 -0.89 6.31
CA LYS A 25 9.40 -0.77 4.87
C LYS A 25 7.93 -0.98 4.52
N ILE A 26 7.23 -1.89 5.21
CA ILE A 26 5.79 -2.14 4.99
C ILE A 26 4.97 -0.93 5.46
N VAL A 27 5.25 -0.42 6.65
CA VAL A 27 4.58 0.78 7.20
C VAL A 27 4.81 1.99 6.31
N ASP A 28 6.03 2.15 5.80
CA ASP A 28 6.38 3.24 4.89
C ASP A 28 5.62 3.14 3.55
N ALA A 29 5.53 1.93 3.00
CA ALA A 29 4.75 1.65 1.79
C ALA A 29 3.25 1.88 1.99
N ASP A 30 2.67 1.44 3.12
CA ASP A 30 1.27 1.68 3.47
C ASP A 30 0.99 3.19 3.61
N SER A 31 1.89 3.92 4.27
CA SER A 31 1.77 5.37 4.43
C SER A 31 1.81 6.09 3.07
N SER A 32 2.72 5.69 2.17
CA SER A 32 2.78 6.24 0.81
C SER A 32 1.50 5.94 0.03
N PHE A 33 0.99 4.71 0.10
CA PHE A 33 -0.27 4.34 -0.55
C PHE A 33 -1.45 5.17 -0.03
N LYS A 34 -1.57 5.34 1.30
CA LYS A 34 -2.61 6.17 1.93
C LYS A 34 -2.53 7.62 1.48
N TYR A 35 -1.33 8.20 1.44
CA TYR A 35 -1.12 9.54 0.92
C TYR A 35 -1.58 9.66 -0.54
N ILE A 36 -1.15 8.75 -1.41
CA ILE A 36 -1.55 8.74 -2.83
C ILE A 36 -3.07 8.63 -2.97
N ALA A 37 -3.69 7.64 -2.30
CA ALA A 37 -5.12 7.38 -2.37
C ALA A 37 -5.94 8.59 -1.91
N THR A 38 -5.62 9.16 -0.74
CA THR A 38 -6.32 10.33 -0.20
C THR A 38 -6.09 11.58 -1.04
N THR A 39 -4.88 11.78 -1.56
CA THR A 39 -4.57 12.91 -2.44
C THR A 39 -5.38 12.84 -3.73
N LEU A 40 -5.40 11.68 -4.39
CA LEU A 40 -6.18 11.47 -5.63
C LEU A 40 -7.69 11.58 -5.38
N GLN A 41 -8.19 10.98 -4.29
CA GLN A 41 -9.60 11.08 -3.92
C GLN A 41 -10.02 12.54 -3.72
N THR A 42 -9.23 13.29 -2.95
CA THR A 42 -9.49 14.71 -2.66
C THR A 42 -9.39 15.56 -3.92
N PHE A 43 -8.38 15.31 -4.77
CA PHE A 43 -8.21 16.02 -6.02
C PHE A 43 -9.39 15.78 -6.97
N ARG A 44 -9.84 14.53 -7.13
CA ARG A 44 -11.01 14.20 -7.97
C ARG A 44 -12.30 14.82 -7.44
N GLY A 45 -12.45 14.92 -6.12
CA GLY A 45 -13.63 15.52 -5.49
C GLY A 45 -13.66 17.05 -5.51
N THR A 46 -12.51 17.72 -5.47
CA THR A 46 -12.42 19.16 -5.21
C THR A 46 -11.68 19.96 -6.28
N GLY A 47 -10.93 19.29 -7.15
CA GLY A 47 -9.98 19.90 -8.09
C GLY A 47 -8.75 20.52 -7.42
N ARG A 48 -8.50 20.25 -6.13
CA ARG A 48 -7.41 20.86 -5.35
C ARG A 48 -6.58 19.82 -4.63
N LEU A 49 -5.28 20.10 -4.51
CA LEU A 49 -4.39 19.43 -3.56
C LEU A 49 -4.54 20.08 -2.18
N VAL A 50 -5.26 19.42 -1.27
CA VAL A 50 -5.42 19.91 0.12
C VAL A 50 -4.11 19.72 0.89
N ASP A 51 -3.55 18.52 0.83
CA ASP A 51 -2.23 18.19 1.39
C ASP A 51 -1.14 18.38 0.34
N ASN A 52 -1.02 19.62 -0.15
CA ASN A 52 -0.06 19.96 -1.19
C ASN A 52 1.39 19.91 -0.64
N PRO A 53 2.28 19.05 -1.19
CA PRO A 53 3.67 18.97 -0.76
C PRO A 53 4.55 20.15 -1.23
N GLY A 54 3.96 21.20 -1.82
CA GLY A 54 4.68 22.33 -2.39
C GLY A 54 4.77 22.28 -3.92
N ILE A 55 3.94 21.46 -4.57
CA ILE A 55 3.74 21.48 -6.02
C ILE A 55 3.08 22.79 -6.44
N ASP A 56 3.63 23.40 -7.49
CA ASP A 56 3.05 24.57 -8.14
C ASP A 56 2.19 24.17 -9.36
N GLY A 57 1.56 25.16 -9.99
CA GLY A 57 0.62 24.93 -11.08
C GLY A 57 1.25 24.39 -12.38
N SER A 58 2.55 24.57 -12.61
CA SER A 58 3.23 24.03 -13.80
C SER A 58 3.41 22.52 -13.72
N ASP A 59 3.73 22.05 -12.52
CA ASP A 59 4.10 20.65 -12.28
C ASP A 59 2.91 19.81 -11.78
N LEU A 60 1.77 20.44 -11.49
CA LEU A 60 0.58 19.80 -10.92
C LEU A 60 0.06 18.64 -11.76
N GLU A 61 -0.14 18.84 -13.07
CA GLU A 61 -0.70 17.80 -13.94
C GLU A 61 0.21 16.57 -13.97
N TYR A 62 1.52 16.80 -14.09
CA TYR A 62 2.50 15.71 -14.11
C TYR A 62 2.59 14.99 -12.75
N PHE A 63 2.51 15.73 -11.64
CA PHE A 63 2.46 15.14 -10.31
C PHE A 63 1.22 14.26 -10.11
N ILE A 64 0.04 14.73 -10.55
CA ILE A 64 -1.19 13.91 -10.49
C ILE A 64 -1.04 12.63 -11.32
N LEU A 65 -0.49 12.71 -12.53
CA LEU A 65 -0.24 11.53 -13.36
C LEU A 65 0.70 10.52 -12.67
N LEU A 66 1.76 11.01 -12.01
CA LEU A 66 2.65 10.16 -11.23
C LEU A 66 1.90 9.45 -10.09
N LEU A 67 1.07 10.20 -9.34
CA LEU A 67 0.28 9.62 -8.27
C LEU A 67 -0.71 8.57 -8.80
N GLU A 68 -1.36 8.81 -9.93
CA GLU A 68 -2.27 7.84 -10.57
C GLU A 68 -1.54 6.57 -11.01
N GLU A 69 -0.35 6.70 -11.58
CA GLU A 69 0.48 5.56 -11.95
C GLU A 69 0.81 4.70 -10.72
N PHE A 70 1.37 5.30 -9.68
CA PHE A 70 1.78 4.56 -8.49
C PHE A 70 0.59 4.00 -7.72
N TYR A 71 -0.55 4.69 -7.70
CA TYR A 71 -1.80 4.14 -7.19
C TYR A 71 -2.16 2.82 -7.89
N GLN A 72 -2.08 2.78 -9.23
CA GLN A 72 -2.34 1.56 -9.98
C GLN A 72 -1.30 0.47 -9.67
N GLN A 73 -0.01 0.83 -9.57
CA GLN A 73 1.03 -0.15 -9.25
C GLN A 73 0.83 -0.80 -7.87
N PHE A 74 0.47 -0.01 -6.85
CA PHE A 74 0.13 -0.52 -5.52
C PHE A 74 -1.11 -1.42 -5.59
N SER A 75 -2.19 -0.92 -6.20
CA SER A 75 -3.54 -1.49 -6.08
C SER A 75 -3.90 -2.54 -7.12
N ARG A 76 -3.06 -2.79 -8.15
CA ARG A 76 -3.39 -3.64 -9.31
C ARG A 76 -4.02 -5.00 -9.02
N SER A 77 -3.70 -5.61 -7.88
CA SER A 77 -4.22 -6.95 -7.54
C SER A 77 -5.48 -6.91 -6.69
N PHE A 78 -5.87 -5.74 -6.19
CA PHE A 78 -6.96 -5.59 -5.24
C PHE A 78 -7.90 -4.41 -5.51
N ASN A 79 -7.68 -3.63 -6.57
CA ASN A 79 -8.60 -2.56 -6.98
C ASN A 79 -9.86 -3.11 -7.67
N GLY A 80 -10.83 -2.24 -7.94
CA GLY A 80 -12.12 -2.61 -8.55
C GLY A 80 -12.02 -3.41 -9.86
N GLU A 81 -10.96 -3.23 -10.65
CA GLU A 81 -10.72 -3.96 -11.91
C GLU A 81 -9.96 -5.28 -11.73
N SER A 82 -9.51 -5.58 -10.52
CA SER A 82 -8.77 -6.81 -10.21
C SER A 82 -9.68 -8.04 -10.26
N ALA A 83 -9.09 -9.21 -10.55
CA ALA A 83 -9.80 -10.48 -10.52
C ALA A 83 -10.43 -10.77 -9.13
N MET A 84 -9.78 -10.31 -8.06
CA MET A 84 -10.31 -10.38 -6.69
C MET A 84 -11.66 -9.65 -6.59
N CYS A 85 -11.72 -8.38 -7.04
CA CYS A 85 -12.94 -7.60 -6.95
C CYS A 85 -14.01 -7.98 -7.98
N GLN A 86 -13.60 -8.42 -9.17
CA GLN A 86 -14.52 -8.96 -10.16
C GLN A 86 -15.22 -10.21 -9.63
N PHE A 87 -14.48 -11.14 -9.02
CA PHE A 87 -15.07 -12.34 -8.42
C PHE A 87 -16.00 -11.99 -7.25
N TYR A 88 -15.60 -11.07 -6.38
CA TYR A 88 -16.41 -10.67 -5.22
C TYR A 88 -17.74 -10.02 -5.61
N ARG A 89 -17.74 -9.21 -6.67
CA ARG A 89 -18.93 -8.47 -7.15
C ARG A 89 -19.81 -9.26 -8.12
N ASP A 90 -19.34 -10.37 -8.66
CA ASP A 90 -20.07 -11.14 -9.67
C ASP A 90 -21.43 -11.62 -9.13
N PRO A 91 -22.57 -11.19 -9.72
CA PRO A 91 -23.89 -11.65 -9.30
C PRO A 91 -24.08 -13.16 -9.41
N GLU A 92 -23.36 -13.86 -10.29
CA GLU A 92 -23.43 -15.32 -10.43
C GLU A 92 -22.87 -16.03 -9.18
N ASN A 93 -21.98 -15.36 -8.43
CA ASN A 93 -21.44 -15.86 -7.16
C ASN A 93 -22.36 -15.57 -5.96
N SER A 94 -23.55 -14.99 -6.17
CA SER A 94 -24.52 -14.66 -5.09
C SER A 94 -25.08 -15.86 -4.33
N ARG A 95 -24.90 -17.09 -4.85
CA ARG A 95 -25.32 -18.32 -4.17
C ARG A 95 -24.36 -18.77 -3.06
N MET A 96 -23.12 -18.26 -3.07
CA MET A 96 -22.14 -18.52 -2.01
C MET A 96 -22.47 -17.70 -0.77
N THR A 97 -22.04 -18.15 0.41
CA THR A 97 -22.05 -17.26 1.57
C THR A 97 -21.06 -16.11 1.39
N ILE A 98 -21.20 -15.04 2.18
CA ILE A 98 -20.29 -13.90 2.11
C ILE A 98 -18.86 -14.30 2.48
N GLU A 99 -18.72 -15.23 3.41
CA GLU A 99 -17.45 -15.78 3.89
C GLU A 99 -16.76 -16.62 2.80
N GLU A 100 -17.49 -17.56 2.18
CA GLU A 100 -16.99 -18.39 1.07
C GLU A 100 -16.56 -17.52 -0.11
N ARG A 101 -17.38 -16.52 -0.44
CA ARG A 101 -17.07 -15.59 -1.52
C ARG A 101 -15.84 -14.75 -1.20
N ALA A 102 -15.68 -14.30 0.04
CA ALA A 102 -14.51 -13.54 0.48
C ALA A 102 -13.23 -14.39 0.43
N GLU A 103 -13.28 -15.64 0.91
CA GLU A 103 -12.15 -16.57 0.85
C GLU A 103 -11.70 -16.81 -0.60
N LEU A 104 -12.65 -17.15 -1.49
CA LEU A 104 -12.34 -17.37 -2.91
C LEU A 104 -11.85 -16.10 -3.60
N SER A 105 -12.37 -14.92 -3.25
CA SER A 105 -11.87 -13.64 -3.77
C SER A 105 -10.40 -13.43 -3.38
N PHE A 106 -10.05 -13.64 -2.11
CA PHE A 106 -8.67 -13.51 -1.63
C PHE A 106 -7.71 -14.52 -2.26
N SER A 107 -8.20 -15.65 -2.77
CA SER A 107 -7.37 -16.63 -3.48
C SER A 107 -6.73 -16.08 -4.77
N TYR A 108 -7.27 -15.00 -5.34
CA TYR A 108 -6.68 -14.29 -6.48
C TYR A 108 -5.49 -13.41 -6.09
N LEU A 109 -5.30 -13.12 -4.80
CA LEU A 109 -4.12 -12.39 -4.33
C LEU A 109 -2.89 -13.30 -4.35
N GLY A 110 -1.75 -12.69 -4.70
CA GLY A 110 -0.46 -13.34 -4.50
C GLY A 110 -0.21 -13.64 -3.02
N SER A 111 0.72 -14.56 -2.75
CA SER A 111 1.17 -14.85 -1.38
C SER A 111 1.56 -13.56 -0.64
N LEU A 112 1.45 -13.57 0.70
CA LEU A 112 1.81 -12.42 1.53
C LEU A 112 3.21 -11.90 1.22
N SER A 113 4.19 -12.81 1.08
CA SER A 113 5.57 -12.43 0.72
C SER A 113 5.65 -11.72 -0.64
N ASN A 114 4.91 -12.20 -1.66
CA ASN A 114 4.86 -11.55 -2.97
C ASN A 114 4.17 -10.18 -2.93
N ARG A 115 3.10 -10.05 -2.11
CA ARG A 115 2.41 -8.78 -1.87
C ARG A 115 3.35 -7.76 -1.23
N ILE A 116 4.00 -8.12 -0.11
CA ILE A 116 4.96 -7.28 0.60
C ILE A 116 6.09 -6.84 -0.34
N ASN A 117 6.74 -7.77 -1.04
CA ASN A 117 7.83 -7.44 -1.95
C ASN A 117 7.41 -6.45 -3.04
N ARG A 118 6.18 -6.59 -3.58
CA ARG A 118 5.64 -5.64 -4.54
C ARG A 118 5.46 -4.26 -3.91
N PHE A 119 4.80 -4.17 -2.75
CA PHE A 119 4.52 -2.90 -2.09
C PHE A 119 5.78 -2.14 -1.72
N THR A 120 6.79 -2.83 -1.17
CA THR A 120 8.05 -2.20 -0.82
C THR A 120 8.80 -1.73 -2.06
N LYS A 121 8.80 -2.51 -3.15
CA LYS A 121 9.45 -2.12 -4.41
C LYS A 121 8.75 -0.92 -5.05
N THR A 122 7.43 -0.94 -5.13
CA THR A 122 6.63 0.17 -5.67
C THR A 122 6.82 1.44 -4.84
N ASN A 123 6.95 1.32 -3.52
CA ASN A 123 7.24 2.47 -2.65
C ASN A 123 8.66 3.03 -2.87
N GLU A 124 9.66 2.18 -3.03
CA GLU A 124 11.04 2.61 -3.37
C GLU A 124 11.05 3.35 -4.72
N GLU A 125 10.41 2.78 -5.75
CA GLU A 125 10.28 3.39 -7.08
C GLU A 125 9.51 4.72 -7.03
N PHE A 126 8.44 4.81 -6.22
CA PHE A 126 7.68 6.05 -6.04
C PHE A 126 8.57 7.17 -5.49
N GLN A 127 9.34 6.88 -4.45
CA GLN A 127 10.22 7.87 -3.81
C GLN A 127 11.35 8.30 -4.74
N GLU A 128 11.94 7.35 -5.48
CA GLU A 128 12.94 7.63 -6.51
C GLU A 128 12.37 8.54 -7.59
N GLN A 129 11.20 8.22 -8.16
CA GLN A 129 10.57 9.06 -9.19
C GLN A 129 10.19 10.45 -8.67
N VAL A 130 9.71 10.57 -7.43
CA VAL A 130 9.45 11.90 -6.83
C VAL A 130 10.74 12.70 -6.72
N GLU A 131 11.82 12.10 -6.23
CA GLU A 131 13.10 12.78 -6.09
C GLU A 131 13.71 13.17 -7.44
N GLU A 132 13.68 12.28 -8.43
CA GLU A 132 14.21 12.54 -9.77
C GLU A 132 13.46 13.64 -10.50
N GLN A 133 12.13 13.65 -10.41
CA GLN A 133 11.28 14.54 -11.19
C GLN A 133 11.02 15.89 -10.51
N PHE A 134 10.90 15.90 -9.18
CA PHE A 134 10.50 17.09 -8.41
C PHE A 134 11.51 17.50 -7.32
N GLY A 135 12.56 16.71 -7.12
CA GLY A 135 13.63 17.00 -6.17
C GLY A 135 13.34 16.54 -4.74
N THR A 136 14.42 16.43 -3.96
CA THR A 136 14.40 15.94 -2.57
C THR A 136 13.54 16.80 -1.64
N ILE A 137 13.36 18.09 -1.92
CA ILE A 137 12.49 18.96 -1.10
C ILE A 137 11.04 18.47 -1.16
N LEU A 138 10.54 18.16 -2.36
CA LEU A 138 9.18 17.66 -2.50
C LEU A 138 9.01 16.29 -1.83
N LEU A 139 9.99 15.39 -2.04
CA LEU A 139 10.00 14.08 -1.40
C LEU A 139 9.93 14.21 0.13
N ASN A 140 10.73 15.08 0.73
CA ASN A 140 10.72 15.32 2.18
C ASN A 140 9.36 15.83 2.68
N ASN A 141 8.70 16.70 1.91
CA ASN A 141 7.37 17.19 2.25
C ASN A 141 6.33 16.05 2.18
N ILE A 142 6.38 15.20 1.16
CA ILE A 142 5.53 14.00 1.07
C ILE A 142 5.78 13.07 2.25
N ILE A 143 7.04 12.81 2.62
CA ILE A 143 7.40 12.00 3.78
C ILE A 143 6.79 12.57 5.06
N SER A 144 6.77 13.89 5.22
CA SER A 144 6.12 14.54 6.37
C SER A 144 4.59 14.41 6.34
N LEU A 145 3.97 14.53 5.16
CA LEU A 145 2.50 14.53 5.01
C LEU A 145 1.89 13.13 5.10
N LYS A 146 2.60 12.11 4.59
CA LYS A 146 2.08 10.74 4.55
C LYS A 146 1.88 10.12 5.93
N VAL A 147 2.64 10.57 6.93
CA VAL A 147 2.50 10.12 8.33
C VAL A 147 1.13 10.49 8.94
N SER A 148 0.52 11.58 8.49
CA SER A 148 -0.82 12.02 8.94
C SER A 148 -1.93 11.72 7.96
N SER A 149 -1.64 11.04 6.84
CA SER A 149 -2.63 10.74 5.81
C SER A 149 -3.59 9.65 6.28
N ILE A 150 -4.88 9.96 6.27
CA ILE A 150 -5.95 9.02 6.62
C ILE A 150 -6.65 8.63 5.32
N SER A 151 -6.66 7.33 5.03
CA SER A 151 -7.38 6.71 3.92
C SER A 151 -8.24 5.57 4.44
N TYR A 152 -9.37 5.34 3.79
CA TYR A 152 -10.16 4.11 3.99
C TYR A 152 -9.63 2.93 3.20
N GLN A 153 -8.68 3.19 2.29
CA GLN A 153 -7.98 2.15 1.55
C GLN A 153 -6.68 1.79 2.26
N GLU A 154 -6.39 0.49 2.31
CA GLU A 154 -5.21 -0.05 2.94
C GLU A 154 -4.50 -1.06 2.05
N LEU A 155 -3.21 -1.30 2.29
CA LEU A 155 -2.54 -2.41 1.65
C LEU A 155 -2.93 -3.71 2.37
N PRO A 156 -3.27 -4.80 1.64
CA PRO A 156 -3.39 -6.13 2.23
C PRO A 156 -1.97 -6.64 2.52
N SER A 157 -1.35 -6.10 3.56
CA SER A 157 0.07 -6.26 3.91
C SER A 157 0.30 -7.28 5.05
N GLN A 158 -0.77 -7.93 5.50
CA GLN A 158 -0.76 -9.02 6.47
C GLN A 158 -1.75 -10.13 6.06
N GLU A 159 -1.81 -11.19 6.87
CA GLU A 159 -2.88 -12.18 6.77
C GLU A 159 -4.14 -11.63 7.43
N PHE A 160 -5.29 -11.84 6.77
CA PHE A 160 -6.58 -11.39 7.26
C PHE A 160 -7.40 -12.58 7.74
N ASN A 161 -8.05 -12.42 8.88
CA ASN A 161 -9.14 -13.28 9.29
C ASN A 161 -10.37 -13.07 8.41
N GLU A 162 -11.41 -13.89 8.62
CA GLU A 162 -12.64 -13.86 7.81
C GLU A 162 -13.30 -12.48 7.77
N SER A 163 -13.51 -11.86 8.93
CA SER A 163 -14.16 -10.54 9.03
C SER A 163 -13.32 -9.44 8.39
N GLU A 164 -11.99 -9.51 8.54
CA GLU A 164 -11.05 -8.56 7.93
C GLU A 164 -11.06 -8.67 6.40
N ARG A 165 -11.15 -9.89 5.86
CA ARG A 165 -11.29 -10.10 4.41
C ARG A 165 -12.56 -9.44 3.86
N ILE A 166 -13.70 -9.68 4.50
CA ILE A 166 -14.98 -9.09 4.07
C ILE A 166 -14.91 -7.57 4.13
N SER A 167 -14.43 -7.01 5.25
CA SER A 167 -14.31 -5.55 5.42
C SER A 167 -13.40 -4.92 4.36
N PHE A 168 -12.31 -5.58 4.01
CA PHE A 168 -11.39 -5.11 2.97
C PHE A 168 -12.03 -5.18 1.57
N LEU A 169 -12.75 -6.26 1.25
CA LEU A 169 -13.43 -6.37 -0.03
C LEU A 169 -14.53 -5.32 -0.17
N ASP A 170 -15.28 -5.05 0.90
CA ASP A 170 -16.32 -4.03 0.92
C ASP A 170 -15.75 -2.61 0.75
N SER A 171 -14.50 -2.36 1.17
CA SER A 171 -13.84 -1.05 0.97
C SER A 171 -13.20 -0.90 -0.41
N GLU A 172 -12.50 -1.93 -0.89
CA GLU A 172 -11.66 -1.83 -2.10
C GLU A 172 -12.43 -2.14 -3.40
N CYS A 173 -13.49 -2.93 -3.33
CA CYS A 173 -14.20 -3.42 -4.52
C CYS A 173 -15.42 -2.58 -4.89
N ILE A 174 -15.44 -1.28 -4.56
CA ILE A 174 -16.54 -0.37 -4.92
C ILE A 174 -16.50 -0.03 -6.42
#